data_AF-A0AA49JN82-F1
#
_entry.id   AF-A0AA49JN82-F1
#
_cell.length_a   1.000
_cell.length_b   1.000
_cell.length_c   1.000
_cell.angle_alpha   90.00
_cell.angle_beta   90.00
_cell.angle_gamma   90.00
#
_symmetry.space_group_name_H-M   'P 1'
#
loop_
_entity.id
_entity.type
_entity.pdbx_description
1 polymer ?
#
loop_
_entity_poly.entity_id
_entity_poly.type
_entity_poly.pdbx_seq_one_letter_code
_entity_poly.pdbx_strand_id
1 'polypeptide(L)'
;MILLAELAAWIVRAALISWCFSGVEVFALLTPLEQGFLHTNFSRYLLFFISSLFINILASGLPELKSIKMRPICKKEEYYFTNTWTTLNFLLQGSKNQKIKKNIIVLSGLKKICIPIDMSHLFIENIEPIRKVEYIKTIIIMIIGLVLMIIAPIGIIKLYDYIATVLILLGMPEKFSGHIIFDTSIILFYFYFIGPYVFSTSNYKNSSAVIFSKQILNNGNYAVYESPIMPFLQGCPLGMAHKGKIFVNSLISKNQNILRYVIAHEEGHIKDRYNNMMRNFFSPVIFPWGVYISVLIIDYLHFMKKLHYDYWELIIVAVSVICLILIIFIQIEQKCQQRADEFAIRKIGIDNAIKALQELAYGDIMLPEKYKYRYRTQAIKLIERLKQK
;
A
#
# COMPACT_ATOMS: atom_id res chain seq x y z
N MET A 1 -2.00 -17.60 -23.19
CA MET A 1 -3.29 -17.10 -22.70
C MET A 1 -3.13 -15.64 -22.32
N ILE A 2 -4.10 -14.77 -22.59
CA ILE A 2 -4.01 -13.33 -22.28
C ILE A 2 -4.34 -13.12 -20.80
N LEU A 3 -3.50 -12.36 -20.08
CA LEU A 3 -3.73 -12.02 -18.67
C LEU A 3 -4.71 -10.84 -18.55
N LEU A 4 -5.99 -11.08 -18.85
CA LEU A 4 -7.01 -10.02 -18.86
C LEU A 4 -7.16 -9.31 -17.50
N ALA A 5 -6.95 -10.00 -16.38
CA ALA A 5 -7.00 -9.41 -15.06
C ALA A 5 -5.88 -8.40 -14.81
N GLU A 6 -4.66 -8.68 -15.26
CA GLU A 6 -3.52 -7.75 -15.18
C GLU A 6 -3.78 -6.52 -16.06
N LEU A 7 -4.30 -6.73 -17.27
CA LEU A 7 -4.69 -5.63 -18.15
C LEU A 7 -5.81 -4.76 -17.54
N ALA A 8 -6.84 -5.39 -16.98
CA ALA A 8 -7.93 -4.69 -16.31
C ALA A 8 -7.42 -3.86 -15.11
N ALA A 9 -6.56 -4.42 -14.27
CA ALA A 9 -5.96 -3.70 -13.16
C ALA A 9 -5.07 -2.54 -13.64
N TRP A 10 -4.31 -2.73 -14.72
CA TRP A 10 -3.48 -1.68 -15.31
C TRP A 10 -4.32 -0.52 -15.86
N ILE A 11 -5.42 -0.81 -16.55
CA ILE A 11 -6.37 0.20 -17.06
C ILE A 11 -7.06 0.93 -15.91
N VAL A 12 -7.55 0.20 -14.89
CA VAL A 12 -8.17 0.85 -13.72
C VAL A 12 -7.17 1.74 -13.00
N ARG A 13 -5.89 1.35 -12.89
CA ARG A 13 -4.85 2.23 -12.34
C ARG A 13 -4.65 3.48 -13.20
N ALA A 14 -4.59 3.35 -14.52
CA ALA A 14 -4.52 4.51 -15.42
C ALA A 14 -5.72 5.44 -15.26
N ALA A 15 -6.93 4.88 -15.11
CA ALA A 15 -8.15 5.65 -14.87
C ALA A 15 -8.10 6.42 -13.56
N LEU A 16 -7.60 5.79 -12.48
CA LEU A 16 -7.39 6.46 -11.19
C LEU A 16 -6.35 7.57 -11.32
N ILE A 17 -5.24 7.34 -12.03
CA ILE A 17 -4.22 8.37 -12.29
C ILE A 17 -4.82 9.53 -13.12
N SER A 18 -5.62 9.22 -14.14
CA SER A 18 -6.28 10.21 -14.98
C SER A 18 -7.23 11.08 -14.17
N TRP A 19 -8.08 10.48 -13.34
CA TRP A 19 -8.89 11.19 -12.35
C TRP A 19 -8.02 12.17 -11.56
N CYS A 20 -6.90 11.71 -11.02
CA CYS A 20 -6.04 12.59 -10.23
C CYS A 20 -5.46 13.76 -11.04
N PHE A 21 -4.97 13.53 -12.26
CA PHE A 21 -4.36 14.57 -13.09
C PHE A 21 -5.35 15.64 -13.54
N SER A 22 -6.61 15.28 -13.70
CA SER A 22 -7.67 16.24 -13.99
C SER A 22 -7.88 17.26 -12.87
N GLY A 23 -7.56 16.91 -11.63
CA GLY A 23 -7.55 17.88 -10.52
C GLY A 23 -6.43 18.92 -10.63
N VAL A 24 -5.35 18.62 -11.36
CA VAL A 24 -4.23 19.54 -11.62
C VAL A 24 -4.57 20.51 -12.76
N GLU A 25 -5.42 20.13 -13.71
CA GLU A 25 -5.88 21.01 -14.82
C GLU A 25 -6.53 22.30 -14.31
N VAL A 26 -7.23 22.24 -13.18
CA VAL A 26 -7.91 23.40 -12.58
C VAL A 26 -6.92 24.55 -12.31
N PHE A 27 -5.66 24.24 -12.01
CA PHE A 27 -4.61 25.24 -11.82
C PHE A 27 -4.17 25.94 -13.11
N ALA A 28 -4.15 25.22 -14.24
CA ALA A 28 -3.81 25.80 -15.54
C ALA A 28 -4.93 26.72 -16.09
N LEU A 29 -6.16 26.56 -15.60
CA LEU A 29 -7.30 27.44 -15.91
C LEU A 29 -7.33 28.71 -15.04
N LEU A 30 -6.71 28.69 -13.85
CA LEU A 30 -6.70 29.79 -12.89
C LEU A 30 -5.43 30.67 -12.95
N THR A 31 -4.35 30.16 -13.54
CA THR A 31 -3.24 31.00 -13.98
C THR A 31 -3.66 31.68 -15.27
N PRO A 32 -3.54 33.02 -15.41
CA PRO A 32 -3.73 33.67 -16.70
C PRO A 32 -2.59 33.18 -17.60
N LEU A 33 -2.83 32.08 -18.31
CA LEU A 33 -1.96 31.65 -19.39
C LEU A 33 -2.05 32.73 -20.46
N GLU A 34 -1.05 33.60 -20.49
CA GLU A 34 -0.69 34.31 -21.71
C GLU A 34 -0.69 33.27 -22.84
N GLN A 35 -1.70 33.35 -23.71
CA GLN A 35 -1.87 32.60 -24.97
C GLN A 35 -1.18 31.21 -24.99
N GLY A 36 -1.65 30.28 -24.14
CA GLY A 36 -1.14 28.90 -24.16
C GLY A 36 -1.56 28.13 -25.42
N PHE A 37 -0.64 27.32 -25.97
CA PHE A 37 -0.71 26.55 -27.23
C PHE A 37 -1.91 25.57 -27.39
N LEU A 38 -2.69 25.29 -26.34
CA LEU A 38 -3.80 24.32 -26.35
C LEU A 38 -5.16 25.03 -26.19
N HIS A 39 -5.75 25.38 -27.34
CA HIS A 39 -6.97 26.19 -27.41
C HIS A 39 -8.29 25.43 -27.28
N THR A 40 -8.32 24.09 -27.33
CA THR A 40 -9.59 23.32 -27.27
C THR A 40 -9.63 22.37 -26.07
N ASN A 41 -10.81 22.21 -25.47
CA ASN A 41 -11.04 21.26 -24.38
C ASN A 41 -10.65 19.83 -24.78
N PHE A 42 -10.87 19.48 -26.05
CA PHE A 42 -10.49 18.18 -26.61
C PHE A 42 -8.98 17.92 -26.53
N SER A 43 -8.14 18.89 -26.93
CA SER A 43 -6.69 18.71 -26.90
C SER A 43 -6.13 18.66 -25.48
N ARG A 44 -6.77 19.34 -24.53
CA ARG A 44 -6.47 19.24 -23.09
C ARG A 44 -6.82 17.86 -22.54
N TYR A 45 -8.04 17.36 -22.78
CA TYR A 45 -8.44 16.02 -22.34
C TYR A 45 -7.55 14.92 -22.91
N LEU A 46 -7.15 15.06 -24.18
CA LEU A 46 -6.21 14.15 -24.81
C LEU A 46 -4.84 14.17 -24.12
N LEU A 47 -4.33 15.34 -23.73
CA LEU A 47 -3.09 15.46 -22.97
C LEU A 47 -3.19 14.74 -21.62
N PHE A 48 -4.26 14.95 -20.83
CA PHE A 48 -4.42 14.26 -19.54
C PHE A 48 -4.52 12.75 -19.69
N PHE A 49 -5.23 12.29 -20.71
CA PHE A 49 -5.29 10.89 -21.06
C PHE A 49 -3.89 10.33 -21.34
N ILE A 50 -3.11 10.97 -22.22
CA ILE A 50 -1.75 10.52 -22.57
C ILE A 50 -0.81 10.57 -21.36
N SER A 51 -0.83 11.65 -20.57
CA SER A 51 -0.03 11.81 -19.36
C SER A 51 -0.36 10.75 -18.32
N SER A 52 -1.63 10.39 -18.15
CA SER A 52 -2.04 9.34 -17.21
C SER A 52 -1.51 7.97 -17.61
N LEU A 53 -1.53 7.64 -18.90
CA LEU A 53 -0.95 6.42 -19.44
C LEU A 53 0.56 6.41 -19.25
N PHE A 54 1.23 7.52 -19.57
CA PHE A 54 2.68 7.65 -19.43
C PHE A 54 3.13 7.45 -17.97
N ILE A 55 2.45 8.06 -17.02
CA ILE A 55 2.77 7.93 -15.59
C ILE A 55 2.44 6.53 -15.08
N ASN A 56 1.36 5.92 -15.57
CA ASN A 56 1.05 4.52 -15.25
C ASN A 56 2.18 3.58 -15.73
N ILE A 57 2.77 3.85 -16.91
CA ILE A 57 3.95 3.13 -17.41
C ILE A 57 5.17 3.37 -16.52
N LEU A 58 5.45 4.61 -16.11
CA LEU A 58 6.59 4.89 -15.21
C LEU A 58 6.42 4.21 -13.84
N ALA A 59 5.22 4.28 -13.26
CA ALA A 59 4.94 3.77 -11.92
C ALA A 59 4.88 2.24 -11.87
N SER A 60 4.42 1.58 -12.94
CA SER A 60 4.12 0.13 -12.90
C SER A 60 4.68 -0.70 -14.06
N GLY A 61 5.29 -0.04 -15.04
CA GLY A 61 5.68 -0.63 -16.31
C GLY A 61 4.47 -1.02 -17.16
N LEU A 62 4.75 -1.71 -18.26
CA LEU A 62 3.71 -2.34 -19.07
C LEU A 62 3.10 -3.55 -18.35
N PRO A 63 1.81 -3.83 -18.58
CA PRO A 63 1.16 -5.03 -18.06
C PRO A 63 1.76 -6.26 -18.72
N GLU A 64 1.90 -7.34 -17.95
CA GLU A 64 2.23 -8.64 -18.53
C GLU A 64 1.01 -9.15 -19.30
N LEU A 65 1.15 -9.32 -20.61
CA LEU A 65 0.03 -9.72 -21.49
C LEU A 65 0.00 -11.23 -21.77
N LYS A 66 1.13 -11.92 -21.61
CA LYS A 66 1.27 -13.33 -21.95
C LYS A 66 1.47 -14.16 -20.68
N SER A 67 0.62 -15.17 -20.53
CA SER A 67 0.78 -16.22 -19.51
C SER A 67 2.16 -16.87 -19.58
N ILE A 68 2.83 -17.03 -18.44
CA ILE A 68 4.05 -17.81 -18.33
C ILE A 68 3.67 -19.29 -18.40
N LYS A 69 4.22 -20.04 -19.36
CA LYS A 69 3.94 -21.49 -19.55
C LYS A 69 4.67 -22.40 -18.54
N MET A 70 5.34 -21.85 -17.54
CA MET A 70 6.09 -22.67 -16.58
C MET A 70 5.14 -23.32 -15.59
N ARG A 71 5.17 -24.66 -15.54
CA ARG A 71 4.60 -25.45 -14.45
C ARG A 71 5.77 -25.85 -13.54
N PRO A 72 6.17 -25.01 -12.58
CA PRO A 72 7.21 -25.39 -11.63
C PRO A 72 6.74 -26.60 -10.81
N ILE A 73 7.68 -27.44 -10.38
CA ILE A 73 7.38 -28.49 -9.41
C ILE A 73 7.11 -27.81 -8.07
N CYS A 74 5.86 -27.87 -7.62
CA CYS A 74 5.40 -27.22 -6.41
C CYS A 74 5.71 -28.09 -5.19
N LYS A 75 6.36 -27.51 -4.18
CA LYS A 75 6.49 -28.09 -2.84
C LYS A 75 5.17 -28.04 -2.07
N LYS A 76 4.40 -26.96 -2.27
CA LYS A 76 3.10 -26.74 -1.64
C LYS A 76 2.16 -26.09 -2.64
N GLU A 77 0.95 -26.62 -2.72
CA GLU A 77 -0.14 -26.03 -3.49
C GLU A 77 -1.30 -25.68 -2.55
N GLU A 78 -1.83 -24.48 -2.70
CA GLU A 78 -2.96 -24.00 -1.92
C GLU A 78 -3.99 -23.30 -2.79
N TYR A 79 -5.25 -23.35 -2.37
CA TYR A 79 -6.38 -22.90 -3.17
C TYR A 79 -7.21 -21.87 -2.42
N TYR A 80 -7.42 -20.72 -3.05
CA TYR A 80 -8.09 -19.57 -2.43
C TYR A 80 -9.17 -19.02 -3.35
N PHE A 81 -10.41 -18.95 -2.85
CA PHE A 81 -11.49 -18.30 -3.58
C PHE A 81 -11.35 -16.79 -3.42
N THR A 82 -11.28 -16.08 -4.54
CA THR A 82 -11.16 -14.61 -4.57
C THR A 82 -12.31 -14.02 -5.36
N ASN A 83 -12.83 -12.89 -4.86
CA ASN A 83 -13.80 -12.11 -5.61
C ASN A 83 -13.08 -11.03 -6.43
N THR A 84 -13.86 -10.39 -7.29
CA THR A 84 -13.37 -9.42 -8.26
C THR A 84 -12.63 -8.26 -7.61
N TRP A 85 -13.17 -7.72 -6.51
CA TRP A 85 -12.59 -6.60 -5.76
C TRP A 85 -11.27 -6.97 -5.07
N THR A 86 -11.21 -8.14 -4.43
CA THR A 86 -10.01 -8.61 -3.73
C THR A 86 -8.83 -8.80 -4.70
N THR A 87 -9.05 -9.48 -5.83
CA THR A 87 -8.02 -9.63 -6.85
C THR A 87 -7.64 -8.30 -7.48
N LEU A 88 -8.61 -7.43 -7.78
CA LEU A 88 -8.33 -6.11 -8.34
C LEU A 88 -7.43 -5.30 -7.40
N ASN A 89 -7.74 -5.24 -6.09
CA ASN A 89 -6.92 -4.53 -5.11
C ASN A 89 -5.50 -5.10 -5.01
N PHE A 90 -5.36 -6.43 -5.01
CA PHE A 90 -4.06 -7.10 -5.03
C PHE A 90 -3.23 -6.72 -6.27
N LEU A 91 -3.89 -6.62 -7.43
CA LEU A 91 -3.25 -6.27 -8.70
C LEU A 91 -2.99 -4.76 -8.84
N LEU A 92 -3.85 -3.90 -8.27
CA LEU A 92 -3.76 -2.45 -8.35
C LEU A 92 -2.54 -1.87 -7.63
N GLN A 93 -2.02 -2.55 -6.62
CA GLN A 93 -0.96 -2.01 -5.76
C GLN A 93 0.42 -1.91 -6.40
N GLY A 94 0.59 -2.22 -7.69
CA GLY A 94 1.71 -1.77 -8.53
C GLY A 94 3.08 -2.41 -8.23
N SER A 95 3.29 -2.86 -6.99
CA SER A 95 4.43 -3.59 -6.49
C SER A 95 4.63 -4.86 -7.32
N LYS A 96 5.46 -4.75 -8.35
CA LYS A 96 6.14 -5.88 -8.99
C LYS A 96 7.14 -6.41 -7.99
N ASN A 97 6.65 -7.10 -6.97
CA ASN A 97 7.50 -7.94 -6.17
C ASN A 97 8.07 -9.00 -7.12
N GLN A 98 9.35 -8.86 -7.47
CA GLN A 98 10.00 -9.71 -8.49
C GLN A 98 9.86 -11.19 -8.18
N LYS A 99 9.66 -11.53 -6.90
CA LYS A 99 9.47 -12.88 -6.38
C LYS A 99 8.05 -13.43 -6.47
N ILE A 100 7.07 -12.68 -6.96
CA ILE A 100 5.68 -13.16 -7.14
C ILE A 100 5.33 -13.09 -8.62
N LYS A 101 5.19 -14.26 -9.25
CA LYS A 101 4.77 -14.44 -10.65
C LYS A 101 3.26 -14.64 -10.69
N LYS A 102 2.57 -13.78 -11.45
CA LYS A 102 1.11 -13.72 -11.50
C LYS A 102 0.64 -14.15 -12.89
N ASN A 103 0.00 -15.32 -12.96
CA ASN A 103 -0.63 -15.85 -14.16
C ASN A 103 -2.16 -15.83 -14.00
N ILE A 104 -2.68 -14.64 -13.69
CA ILE A 104 -4.09 -14.42 -13.38
C ILE A 104 -4.79 -13.92 -14.64
N ILE A 105 -5.69 -14.73 -15.19
CA ILE A 105 -6.47 -14.41 -16.38
C ILE A 105 -7.75 -13.64 -16.02
N VAL A 106 -8.48 -14.03 -14.98
CA VAL A 106 -9.76 -13.40 -14.59
C VAL A 106 -9.72 -12.87 -13.16
N LEU A 107 -10.49 -11.82 -12.87
CA LEU A 107 -10.46 -11.14 -11.55
C LEU A 107 -11.15 -11.93 -10.44
N SER A 108 -11.99 -12.91 -10.73
CA SER A 108 -12.71 -13.68 -9.70
C SER A 108 -12.62 -15.18 -9.92
N GLY A 109 -12.94 -15.94 -8.88
CA GLY A 109 -12.89 -17.40 -8.88
C GLY A 109 -11.73 -17.95 -8.06
N LEU A 110 -11.49 -19.26 -8.25
CA LEU A 110 -10.52 -20.02 -7.48
C LEU A 110 -9.10 -19.77 -8.01
N LYS A 111 -8.19 -19.39 -7.11
CA LYS A 111 -6.78 -19.15 -7.37
C LYS A 111 -5.95 -20.27 -6.79
N LYS A 112 -4.99 -20.75 -7.56
CA LYS A 112 -3.96 -21.69 -7.11
C LYS A 112 -2.71 -20.89 -6.76
N ILE A 113 -2.15 -21.15 -5.59
CA ILE A 113 -0.85 -20.68 -5.15
C ILE A 113 0.10 -21.87 -5.15
N CYS A 114 1.19 -21.75 -5.90
CA CYS A 114 2.26 -22.73 -5.95
C CYS A 114 3.54 -22.12 -5.38
N ILE A 115 4.05 -22.78 -4.34
CA ILE A 115 5.39 -22.54 -3.78
C ILE A 115 6.33 -23.58 -4.39
N PRO A 116 7.30 -23.19 -5.24
CA PRO A 116 8.26 -24.12 -5.81
C PRO A 116 9.26 -24.62 -4.76
N ILE A 117 9.90 -25.75 -5.04
CA ILE A 117 10.88 -26.39 -4.14
C ILE A 117 12.05 -25.45 -3.81
N ASP A 118 12.52 -24.69 -4.81
CA ASP A 118 13.65 -23.76 -4.70
C ASP A 118 13.32 -22.45 -3.95
N MET A 119 12.04 -22.21 -3.62
CA MET A 119 11.55 -20.99 -2.97
C MET A 119 11.93 -19.69 -3.71
N SER A 120 12.28 -19.75 -5.00
CA SER A 120 12.77 -18.59 -5.74
C SER A 120 11.65 -17.59 -6.06
N HIS A 121 10.50 -18.11 -6.49
CA HIS A 121 9.34 -17.35 -6.92
C HIS A 121 8.05 -17.99 -6.45
N LEU A 122 7.10 -17.22 -5.96
CA LEU A 122 5.73 -17.68 -5.76
C LEU A 122 4.94 -17.58 -7.07
N PHE A 123 4.18 -18.61 -7.42
CA PHE A 123 3.30 -18.59 -8.58
C PHE A 123 1.84 -18.51 -8.12
N ILE A 124 1.10 -17.55 -8.67
CA ILE A 124 -0.34 -17.39 -8.43
C ILE A 124 -1.05 -17.45 -9.77
N GLU A 125 -1.98 -18.39 -9.93
CA GLU A 125 -2.69 -18.59 -11.19
C GLU A 125 -4.18 -18.89 -10.99
N ASN A 126 -4.95 -18.73 -12.06
CA ASN A 126 -6.32 -19.23 -12.10
C ASN A 126 -6.32 -20.76 -12.22
N ILE A 127 -7.25 -21.42 -11.51
CA ILE A 127 -7.53 -22.82 -11.83
C ILE A 127 -8.27 -22.92 -13.16
N GLU A 128 -7.83 -23.84 -13.99
CA GLU A 128 -8.53 -24.25 -15.22
C GLU A 128 -9.49 -25.41 -14.92
N PRO A 129 -10.67 -25.47 -15.58
CA PRO A 129 -11.16 -24.52 -16.58
C PRO A 129 -11.81 -23.27 -15.95
N ILE A 130 -11.63 -22.12 -16.60
CA ILE A 130 -12.23 -20.85 -16.15
C ILE A 130 -13.66 -20.72 -16.71
N ARG A 131 -14.62 -20.38 -15.84
CA ARG A 131 -16.02 -20.17 -16.22
C ARG A 131 -16.17 -18.91 -17.10
N LYS A 132 -16.99 -19.00 -18.17
CA LYS A 132 -17.28 -17.88 -19.09
C LYS A 132 -17.73 -16.59 -18.37
N VAL A 133 -18.55 -16.73 -17.32
CA VAL A 133 -19.04 -15.59 -16.53
C VAL A 133 -17.90 -14.76 -15.93
N GLU A 134 -16.80 -15.40 -15.52
CA GLU A 134 -15.66 -14.72 -14.89
C GLU A 134 -14.83 -13.91 -15.91
N TYR A 135 -14.79 -14.38 -17.17
CA TYR A 135 -14.25 -13.59 -18.27
C TYR A 135 -15.07 -12.34 -18.54
N ILE A 136 -16.40 -12.49 -18.63
CA ILE A 136 -17.31 -11.37 -18.89
C ILE A 136 -17.17 -10.30 -17.80
N LYS A 137 -17.16 -10.69 -16.51
CA LYS A 137 -16.93 -9.76 -15.38
C LYS A 137 -15.61 -9.00 -15.52
N THR A 138 -14.54 -9.68 -15.92
CA THR A 138 -13.22 -9.07 -16.10
C THR A 138 -13.23 -8.04 -17.24
N ILE A 139 -13.89 -8.36 -18.37
CA ILE A 139 -14.06 -7.45 -19.50
C ILE A 139 -14.89 -6.23 -19.11
N ILE A 140 -16.00 -6.41 -18.38
CA ILE A 140 -16.84 -5.31 -17.91
C ILE A 140 -16.02 -4.30 -17.09
N ILE A 141 -15.19 -4.79 -16.16
CA ILE A 141 -14.32 -3.90 -15.35
C ILE A 141 -13.31 -3.16 -16.20
N MET A 142 -12.74 -3.81 -17.21
CA MET A 142 -11.84 -3.18 -18.15
C MET A 142 -12.52 -2.04 -18.91
N ILE A 143 -13.75 -2.26 -19.38
CA ILE A 143 -14.56 -1.24 -20.06
C ILE A 143 -14.89 -0.09 -19.11
N ILE A 144 -15.31 -0.38 -17.87
CA ILE A 144 -15.57 0.65 -16.86
C ILE A 144 -14.31 1.49 -16.62
N GLY A 145 -13.14 0.87 -16.49
CA GLY A 145 -11.87 1.58 -16.32
C GLY A 145 -11.55 2.49 -17.52
N LEU A 146 -11.73 2.01 -18.75
CA LEU A 146 -11.53 2.83 -19.96
C LEU A 146 -12.48 4.03 -19.99
N VAL A 147 -13.77 3.81 -19.70
CA VAL A 147 -14.79 4.86 -19.66
C VAL A 147 -14.45 5.90 -18.59
N LEU A 148 -14.09 5.47 -17.38
CA LEU A 148 -13.68 6.37 -16.30
C LEU A 148 -12.45 7.18 -16.67
N MET A 149 -11.46 6.58 -17.32
CA MET A 149 -10.26 7.30 -17.78
C MET A 149 -10.59 8.42 -18.79
N ILE A 150 -11.64 8.26 -19.60
CA ILE A 150 -12.06 9.27 -20.59
C ILE A 150 -12.96 10.35 -19.94
N ILE A 151 -13.88 9.94 -19.07
CA ILE A 151 -14.91 10.83 -18.50
C ILE A 151 -14.41 11.60 -17.27
N ALA A 152 -13.47 11.03 -16.50
CA ALA A 152 -12.99 11.61 -15.25
C ALA A 152 -12.58 13.08 -15.41
N PRO A 153 -11.80 13.49 -16.44
CA PRO A 153 -11.47 14.89 -16.65
C PRO A 153 -12.68 15.83 -16.67
N ILE A 154 -13.72 15.46 -17.41
CA ILE A 154 -14.92 16.27 -17.57
C ILE A 154 -15.68 16.41 -16.25
N GLY A 155 -15.86 15.31 -15.52
CA GLY A 155 -16.62 15.31 -14.27
C GLY A 155 -15.93 16.08 -13.15
N ILE A 156 -14.61 15.97 -13.08
CA ILE A 156 -13.79 16.57 -12.02
C ILE A 156 -13.67 18.08 -12.20
N ILE A 157 -13.43 18.54 -13.42
CA ILE A 157 -13.39 19.96 -13.73
C ILE A 157 -14.72 20.62 -13.34
N LYS A 158 -15.85 20.03 -13.73
CA LYS A 158 -17.18 20.54 -13.33
C LYS A 158 -17.40 20.57 -11.82
N LEU A 159 -16.92 19.56 -11.10
CA LEU A 159 -17.00 19.52 -9.64
C LEU A 159 -16.18 20.66 -9.02
N TYR A 160 -14.98 20.90 -9.53
CA TYR A 160 -14.13 21.98 -9.04
C TYR A 160 -14.64 23.36 -9.42
N ASP A 161 -15.21 23.55 -10.61
CA ASP A 161 -15.87 24.80 -11.00
C ASP A 161 -17.03 25.14 -10.05
N TYR A 162 -17.80 24.12 -9.66
CA TYR A 162 -18.86 24.27 -8.66
C TYR A 162 -18.31 24.65 -7.28
N ILE A 163 -17.24 23.98 -6.82
CA ILE A 163 -16.57 24.32 -5.55
C ILE A 163 -16.04 25.75 -5.58
N ALA A 164 -15.37 26.17 -6.66
CA ALA A 164 -14.87 27.53 -6.84
C ALA A 164 -16.00 28.56 -6.75
N THR A 165 -17.11 28.30 -7.44
CA THR A 165 -18.30 29.16 -7.41
C THR A 165 -18.86 29.31 -5.99
N VAL A 166 -18.95 28.21 -5.24
CA VAL A 166 -19.41 28.24 -3.84
C VAL A 166 -18.44 29.03 -2.96
N LEU A 167 -17.12 28.85 -3.11
CA LEU A 167 -16.12 29.59 -2.33
C LEU A 167 -16.16 31.10 -2.61
N ILE A 168 -16.33 31.49 -3.87
CA ILE A 168 -16.51 32.89 -4.28
C ILE A 168 -17.79 33.48 -3.69
N LEU A 169 -18.91 32.73 -3.73
CA LEU A 169 -20.17 33.15 -3.11
C LEU A 169 -20.06 33.32 -1.59
N LEU A 170 -19.16 32.57 -0.93
CA LEU A 170 -18.82 32.73 0.49
C LEU A 170 -17.89 33.91 0.77
N GLY A 171 -17.54 34.71 -0.25
CA GLY A 171 -16.73 35.92 -0.12
C GLY A 171 -15.23 35.69 -0.24
N MET A 172 -14.78 34.51 -0.69
CA MET A 172 -13.35 34.28 -0.91
C MET A 172 -12.89 34.90 -2.24
N PRO A 173 -11.71 35.54 -2.28
CA PRO A 173 -11.12 36.01 -3.53
C PRO A 173 -10.94 34.85 -4.53
N GLU A 174 -11.21 35.10 -5.81
CA GLU A 174 -11.10 34.10 -6.88
C GLU A 174 -9.71 33.44 -6.92
N LYS A 175 -8.65 34.24 -6.78
CA LYS A 175 -7.27 33.74 -6.70
C LYS A 175 -7.07 32.76 -5.54
N PHE A 176 -7.58 33.08 -4.36
CA PHE A 176 -7.44 32.24 -3.17
C PHE A 176 -8.29 30.96 -3.25
N SER A 177 -9.50 31.06 -3.82
CA SER A 177 -10.34 29.88 -4.12
C SER A 177 -9.63 28.89 -5.04
N GLY A 178 -8.85 29.42 -5.99
CA GLY A 178 -8.00 28.62 -6.86
C GLY A 178 -6.87 27.89 -6.14
N HIS A 179 -6.20 28.56 -5.19
CA HIS A 179 -5.16 27.94 -4.35
C HIS A 179 -5.72 26.81 -3.47
N ILE A 180 -6.90 27.00 -2.86
CA ILE A 180 -7.57 25.95 -2.07
C ILE A 180 -7.80 24.70 -2.91
N ILE A 181 -8.33 24.86 -4.12
CA ILE A 181 -8.60 23.73 -5.02
C ILE A 181 -7.31 23.00 -5.38
N PHE A 182 -6.24 23.74 -5.67
CA PHE A 182 -4.92 23.19 -5.99
C PHE A 182 -4.33 22.36 -4.86
N ASP A 183 -4.26 22.91 -3.64
CA ASP A 183 -3.72 22.22 -2.48
C ASP A 183 -4.53 20.95 -2.17
N THR A 184 -5.86 21.03 -2.35
CA THR A 184 -6.76 19.89 -2.19
C THR A 184 -6.43 18.80 -3.20
N SER A 185 -6.25 19.16 -4.48
CA SER A 185 -5.89 18.24 -5.55
C SER A 185 -4.55 17.55 -5.30
N ILE A 186 -3.51 18.31 -4.91
CA ILE A 186 -2.17 17.76 -4.64
C ILE A 186 -2.18 16.81 -3.44
N ILE A 187 -2.88 17.17 -2.36
CA ILE A 187 -2.90 16.35 -1.15
C ILE A 187 -3.73 15.10 -1.35
N LEU A 188 -4.88 15.20 -2.03
CA LEU A 188 -5.63 14.04 -2.47
C LEU A 188 -4.73 13.13 -3.33
N PHE A 189 -4.04 13.70 -4.32
CA PHE A 189 -3.13 12.98 -5.20
C PHE A 189 -1.99 12.28 -4.45
N TYR A 190 -1.24 12.98 -3.60
CA TYR A 190 -0.07 12.43 -2.93
C TYR A 190 -0.45 11.39 -1.87
N PHE A 191 -1.40 11.69 -0.99
CA PHE A 191 -1.68 10.84 0.17
C PHE A 191 -2.68 9.73 -0.09
N TYR A 192 -3.65 9.94 -0.99
CA TYR A 192 -4.73 8.97 -1.22
C TYR A 192 -4.55 8.16 -2.50
N PHE A 193 -3.78 8.65 -3.48
CA PHE A 193 -3.65 7.99 -4.79
C PHE A 193 -2.23 7.55 -5.16
N ILE A 194 -1.19 8.35 -4.90
CA ILE A 194 0.20 7.93 -5.11
C ILE A 194 0.70 7.15 -3.90
N GLY A 195 0.57 7.68 -2.69
CA GLY A 195 1.10 7.09 -1.46
C GLY A 195 0.72 5.62 -1.27
N PRO A 196 -0.58 5.24 -1.37
CA PRO A 196 -1.01 3.87 -1.13
C PRO A 196 -0.59 2.87 -2.21
N TYR A 197 -0.30 3.32 -3.43
CA TYR A 197 -0.08 2.47 -4.61
C TYR A 197 1.35 2.53 -5.17
N VAL A 198 2.13 3.57 -4.85
CA VAL A 198 3.51 3.79 -5.29
C VAL A 198 4.51 3.59 -4.14
N PHE A 199 4.17 4.00 -2.91
CA PHE A 199 5.14 4.02 -1.79
C PHE A 199 4.77 3.13 -0.59
N SER A 200 3.49 2.76 -0.40
CA SER A 200 3.06 1.96 0.75
C SER A 200 3.27 0.46 0.54
N THR A 201 4.52 0.03 0.75
CA THR A 201 4.86 -1.40 0.81
C THR A 201 4.10 -2.13 1.93
N SER A 202 3.66 -1.42 2.97
CA SER A 202 2.86 -1.96 4.09
C SER A 202 1.44 -2.33 3.68
N ASN A 203 0.75 -1.48 2.91
CA ASN A 203 -0.60 -1.79 2.43
C ASN A 203 -0.61 -2.99 1.47
N TYR A 204 0.42 -3.08 0.61
CA TYR A 204 0.61 -4.24 -0.25
C TYR A 204 0.83 -5.52 0.55
N LYS A 205 1.72 -5.48 1.54
CA LYS A 205 1.99 -6.60 2.43
C LYS A 205 0.73 -7.08 3.15
N ASN A 206 0.01 -6.17 3.78
CA ASN A 206 -1.16 -6.48 4.58
C ASN A 206 -2.29 -7.05 3.74
N SER A 207 -2.63 -6.41 2.62
CA SER A 207 -3.73 -6.87 1.76
C SER A 207 -3.42 -8.22 1.10
N SER A 208 -2.19 -8.41 0.62
CA SER A 208 -1.75 -9.68 0.02
C SER A 208 -1.80 -10.82 1.04
N ALA A 209 -1.31 -10.60 2.26
CA ALA A 209 -1.36 -11.59 3.33
C ALA A 209 -2.81 -11.92 3.73
N VAL A 210 -3.69 -10.91 3.83
CA VAL A 210 -5.10 -11.11 4.18
C VAL A 210 -5.83 -11.96 3.13
N ILE A 211 -5.68 -11.63 1.84
CA ILE A 211 -6.39 -12.31 0.75
C ILE A 211 -6.01 -13.78 0.67
N PHE A 212 -4.72 -14.07 0.81
CA PHE A 212 -4.17 -15.41 0.70
C PHE A 212 -3.76 -15.91 2.07
N SER A 213 -4.75 -16.19 2.92
CA SER A 213 -4.50 -16.75 4.23
C SER A 213 -5.58 -17.73 4.68
N LYS A 214 -5.18 -18.69 5.50
CA LYS A 214 -6.05 -19.69 6.11
C LYS A 214 -5.94 -19.61 7.62
N GLN A 215 -7.06 -19.62 8.32
CA GLN A 215 -7.04 -19.68 9.78
C GLN A 215 -6.41 -21.01 10.25
N ILE A 216 -5.45 -20.93 11.17
CA ILE A 216 -4.76 -22.10 11.72
C ILE A 216 -5.03 -22.29 13.21
N LEU A 217 -5.26 -21.19 13.95
CA LEU A 217 -5.45 -21.22 15.40
C LEU A 217 -6.43 -20.14 15.82
N ASN A 218 -7.07 -20.35 16.97
CA ASN A 218 -7.84 -19.32 17.67
C ASN A 218 -7.25 -19.14 19.07
N ASN A 219 -6.46 -18.08 19.29
CA ASN A 219 -5.73 -17.87 20.54
C ASN A 219 -6.55 -16.97 21.49
N GLY A 220 -7.70 -17.48 21.93
CA GLY A 220 -8.67 -16.72 22.73
C GLY A 220 -9.29 -15.58 21.94
N ASN A 221 -8.79 -14.36 22.14
CA ASN A 221 -9.35 -13.12 21.57
C ASN A 221 -8.88 -12.80 20.14
N TYR A 222 -7.88 -13.52 19.62
CA TYR A 222 -7.30 -13.25 18.30
C TYR A 222 -7.27 -14.50 17.43
N ALA A 223 -7.84 -14.37 16.24
CA ALA A 223 -7.74 -15.37 15.19
C ALA A 223 -6.38 -15.27 14.49
N VAL A 224 -5.69 -16.41 14.37
CA VAL A 224 -4.36 -16.52 13.77
C VAL A 224 -4.48 -17.21 12.43
N TYR A 225 -3.92 -16.59 11.40
CA TYR A 225 -3.97 -17.04 10.02
C TYR A 225 -2.56 -17.29 9.50
N GLU A 226 -2.38 -18.36 8.73
CA GLU A 226 -1.15 -18.64 7.98
C GLU A 226 -1.29 -18.07 6.58
N SER A 227 -0.25 -17.40 6.07
CA SER A 227 -0.22 -16.93 4.68
C SER A 227 0.99 -17.45 3.91
N PRO A 228 0.79 -18.20 2.81
CA PRO A 228 1.88 -18.67 1.94
C PRO A 228 2.60 -17.53 1.19
N ILE A 229 2.01 -16.32 1.15
CA ILE A 229 2.57 -15.18 0.41
C ILE A 229 3.67 -14.46 1.22
N MET A 230 3.60 -14.52 2.54
CA MET A 230 4.47 -13.77 3.45
C MET A 230 5.98 -13.96 3.23
N PRO A 231 6.50 -15.18 2.94
CA PRO A 231 7.91 -15.37 2.64
C PRO A 231 8.42 -14.53 1.46
N PHE A 232 7.54 -14.26 0.50
CA PHE A 232 7.88 -13.61 -0.75
C PHE A 232 7.71 -12.10 -0.65
N LEU A 233 6.97 -11.58 0.33
CA LEU A 233 6.79 -10.16 0.58
C LEU A 233 8.11 -9.46 0.95
N GLN A 234 8.22 -8.16 0.64
CA GLN A 234 9.41 -7.38 0.94
C GLN A 234 9.73 -7.40 2.44
N GLY A 235 10.95 -7.84 2.77
CA GLY A 235 11.40 -7.96 4.16
C GLY A 235 11.09 -9.31 4.81
N CYS A 236 10.38 -10.22 4.14
CA CYS A 236 10.08 -11.58 4.60
C CYS A 236 9.50 -11.63 6.03
N PRO A 237 8.39 -10.91 6.29
CA PRO A 237 7.81 -10.80 7.64
C PRO A 237 7.53 -12.18 8.25
N LEU A 238 7.80 -12.32 9.56
CA LEU A 238 7.50 -13.51 10.34
C LEU A 238 6.05 -13.49 10.86
N GLY A 239 5.61 -12.33 11.34
CA GLY A 239 4.26 -12.04 11.79
C GLY A 239 3.79 -10.69 11.28
N MET A 240 2.47 -10.51 11.21
CA MET A 240 1.80 -9.24 10.89
C MET A 240 0.47 -9.14 11.63
N ALA A 241 0.29 -8.08 12.41
CA ALA A 241 -0.99 -7.70 12.99
C ALA A 241 -1.77 -6.74 12.07
N HIS A 242 -2.97 -7.14 11.63
CA HIS A 242 -3.85 -6.28 10.83
C HIS A 242 -5.32 -6.44 11.22
N LYS A 243 -6.00 -5.31 11.52
CA LYS A 243 -7.43 -5.26 11.91
C LYS A 243 -7.82 -6.27 13.01
N GLY A 244 -6.97 -6.41 14.04
CA GLY A 244 -7.21 -7.33 15.15
C GLY A 244 -7.02 -8.81 14.82
N LYS A 245 -6.47 -9.13 13.64
CA LYS A 245 -6.09 -10.48 13.22
C LYS A 245 -4.58 -10.58 13.14
N ILE A 246 -4.05 -11.79 13.38
CA ILE A 246 -2.62 -12.08 13.31
C ILE A 246 -2.38 -12.97 12.10
N PHE A 247 -1.46 -12.57 11.24
CA PHE A 247 -1.01 -13.33 10.08
C PHE A 247 0.42 -13.79 10.33
N VAL A 248 0.69 -15.08 10.14
CA VAL A 248 2.00 -15.67 10.35
C VAL A 248 2.54 -16.29 9.06
N ASN A 249 3.85 -16.25 8.95
CA ASN A 249 4.58 -16.80 7.83
C ASN A 249 4.48 -18.34 7.82
N SER A 250 4.15 -18.90 6.65
CA SER A 250 3.97 -20.35 6.49
C SER A 250 5.23 -21.20 6.72
N LEU A 251 6.42 -20.58 6.73
CA LEU A 251 7.67 -21.28 6.98
C LEU A 251 7.94 -21.51 8.46
N ILE A 252 7.29 -20.77 9.35
CA ILE A 252 7.46 -20.87 10.80
C ILE A 252 6.25 -21.49 11.50
N SER A 253 5.13 -21.67 10.80
CA SER A 253 3.87 -22.18 11.34
C SER A 253 3.99 -23.57 11.98
N LYS A 254 5.00 -24.36 11.60
CA LYS A 254 5.27 -25.69 12.17
C LYS A 254 6.16 -25.67 13.41
N ASN A 255 6.98 -24.64 13.61
CA ASN A 255 7.83 -24.52 14.79
C ASN A 255 7.04 -23.86 15.91
N GLN A 256 6.59 -24.66 16.89
CA GLN A 256 5.74 -24.18 17.98
C GLN A 256 6.40 -23.12 18.87
N ASN A 257 7.72 -23.18 19.08
CA ASN A 257 8.41 -22.22 19.94
C ASN A 257 8.45 -20.84 19.27
N ILE A 258 8.87 -20.80 18.00
CA ILE A 258 8.90 -19.58 17.20
C ILE A 258 7.49 -19.05 16.98
N LEU A 259 6.54 -19.92 16.65
CA LEU A 259 5.15 -19.52 16.42
C LEU A 259 4.55 -18.86 17.67
N ARG A 260 4.75 -19.44 18.86
CA ARG A 260 4.27 -18.86 20.12
C ARG A 260 4.87 -17.48 20.38
N TYR A 261 6.18 -17.32 20.15
CA TYR A 261 6.85 -16.02 20.28
C TYR A 261 6.26 -14.99 19.32
N VAL A 262 6.15 -15.33 18.03
CA VAL A 262 5.64 -14.42 17.00
C VAL A 262 4.18 -14.04 17.26
N ILE A 263 3.32 -14.98 17.64
CA ILE A 263 1.93 -14.65 18.00
C ILE A 263 1.90 -13.69 19.20
N ALA A 264 2.69 -13.95 20.24
CA ALA A 264 2.74 -13.08 21.42
C ALA A 264 3.25 -11.67 21.08
N HIS A 265 4.25 -11.57 20.19
CA HIS A 265 4.77 -10.30 19.67
C HIS A 265 3.70 -9.50 18.92
N GLU A 266 3.01 -10.12 17.97
CA GLU A 266 1.94 -9.47 17.20
C GLU A 266 0.74 -9.07 18.08
N GLU A 267 0.43 -9.85 19.13
CA GLU A 267 -0.55 -9.45 20.13
C GLU A 267 -0.13 -8.19 20.89
N GLY A 268 1.16 -8.06 21.21
CA GLY A 268 1.74 -6.85 21.79
C GLY A 268 1.46 -5.63 20.92
N HIS A 269 1.64 -5.75 19.60
CA HIS A 269 1.30 -4.69 18.65
C HIS A 269 -0.19 -4.32 18.64
N ILE A 270 -1.09 -5.30 18.79
CA ILE A 270 -2.54 -5.04 18.83
C ILE A 270 -2.94 -4.33 20.13
N LYS A 271 -2.38 -4.77 21.27
CA LYS A 271 -2.73 -4.27 22.61
C LYS A 271 -2.04 -2.96 22.98
N ASP A 272 -0.93 -2.61 22.35
CA ASP A 272 -0.24 -1.36 22.65
C ASP A 272 -1.10 -0.15 22.25
N ARG A 273 -1.63 0.53 23.26
CA ARG A 273 -2.45 1.75 23.10
C ARG A 273 -1.66 2.85 22.40
N TYR A 274 -0.34 2.93 22.62
CA TYR A 274 0.52 3.92 21.98
C TYR A 274 0.64 3.64 20.49
N ASN A 275 0.87 2.38 20.10
CA ASN A 275 0.87 1.97 18.70
C ASN A 275 -0.47 2.30 18.01
N ASN A 276 -1.61 2.06 18.67
CA ASN A 276 -2.92 2.41 18.12
C ASN A 276 -3.13 3.92 17.98
N MET A 277 -2.75 4.72 18.99
CA MET A 277 -2.86 6.18 18.93
C MET A 277 -1.98 6.76 17.81
N MET A 278 -0.74 6.27 17.69
CA MET A 278 0.20 6.70 16.65
C MET A 278 -0.24 6.26 15.25
N ARG A 279 -0.76 5.04 15.09
CA ARG A 279 -1.34 4.56 13.81
C ARG A 279 -2.56 5.38 13.41
N ASN A 280 -3.34 5.87 14.37
CA ASN A 280 -4.47 6.75 14.09
C ASN A 280 -3.98 8.14 13.70
N PHE A 281 -3.03 8.73 14.43
CA PHE A 281 -2.47 10.04 14.12
C PHE A 281 -1.79 10.08 12.74
N PHE A 282 -0.92 9.10 12.47
CA PHE A 282 -0.28 8.89 11.16
C PHE A 282 -1.15 8.06 10.21
N SER A 283 -2.45 7.96 10.47
CA SER A 283 -3.33 7.25 9.55
C SER A 283 -3.32 7.98 8.19
N PRO A 284 -3.53 7.24 7.09
CA PRO A 284 -3.70 7.83 5.76
C PRO A 284 -4.98 8.69 5.64
N VAL A 285 -5.66 8.98 6.76
CA VAL A 285 -6.78 9.90 6.83
C VAL A 285 -6.36 11.13 7.64
N ILE A 286 -5.99 10.97 8.91
CA ILE A 286 -5.75 12.10 9.82
C ILE A 286 -4.52 12.91 9.44
N PHE A 287 -3.39 12.25 9.15
CA PHE A 287 -2.15 12.96 8.84
C PHE A 287 -2.24 13.79 7.54
N PRO A 288 -2.77 13.27 6.42
CA PRO A 288 -2.98 14.06 5.22
C PRO A 288 -3.86 15.30 5.43
N TRP A 289 -4.96 15.15 6.20
CA TRP A 289 -5.84 16.28 6.52
C TRP A 289 -5.16 17.30 7.44
N GLY A 290 -4.36 16.84 8.40
CA GLY A 290 -3.57 17.75 9.25
C GLY A 290 -2.54 18.55 8.45
N VAL A 291 -1.84 17.90 7.51
CA VAL A 291 -0.91 18.57 6.58
C VAL A 291 -1.67 19.56 5.70
N TYR A 292 -2.82 19.17 5.13
CA TYR A 292 -3.67 20.04 4.32
C TYR A 292 -4.12 21.31 5.02
N ILE A 293 -4.70 21.18 6.21
CA ILE A 293 -5.16 22.33 6.99
C ILE A 293 -3.98 23.25 7.31
N SER A 294 -2.81 22.68 7.65
CA SER A 294 -1.61 23.47 7.94
C SER A 294 -1.12 24.25 6.72
N VAL A 295 -1.09 23.61 5.54
CA VAL A 295 -0.72 24.25 4.27
C VAL A 295 -1.69 25.39 3.94
N LEU A 296 -3.00 25.14 4.03
CA LEU A 296 -4.01 26.17 3.78
C LEU A 296 -3.91 27.38 4.72
N ILE A 297 -3.62 27.16 6.00
CA ILE A 297 -3.45 28.25 6.97
C ILE A 297 -2.21 29.08 6.62
N ILE A 298 -1.09 28.43 6.29
CA ILE A 298 0.14 29.12 5.89
C ILE A 298 -0.08 29.92 4.61
N ASP A 299 -0.72 29.31 3.61
CA ASP A 299 -1.01 29.95 2.33
C ASP A 299 -1.95 31.15 2.50
N TYR A 300 -3.01 31.01 3.32
CA TYR A 300 -3.89 32.12 3.67
C TYR A 300 -3.16 33.27 4.38
N LEU A 301 -2.30 32.97 5.36
CA LEU A 301 -1.54 33.99 6.08
C LEU A 301 -0.52 34.70 5.18
N HIS A 302 0.08 33.97 4.24
CA HIS A 302 0.96 34.54 3.22
C HIS A 302 0.18 35.42 2.23
N PHE A 303 -0.98 34.94 1.75
CA PHE A 303 -1.88 35.69 0.87
C PHE A 303 -2.34 37.01 1.50
N MET A 304 -2.67 37.00 2.79
CA MET A 304 -3.02 38.20 3.56
C MET A 304 -1.81 39.08 3.92
N LYS A 305 -0.61 38.77 3.41
CA LYS A 305 0.67 39.44 3.69
C LYS A 305 1.02 39.54 5.18
N LYS A 306 0.48 38.62 6.00
CA LYS A 306 0.78 38.53 7.44
C LYS A 306 2.05 37.72 7.73
N LEU A 307 2.50 36.90 6.77
CA LEU A 307 3.82 36.26 6.81
C LEU A 307 4.80 37.07 5.97
N HIS A 308 5.95 37.41 6.55
CA HIS A 308 7.02 38.17 5.88
C HIS A 308 8.14 37.28 5.32
N TYR A 309 7.88 35.97 5.26
CA TYR A 309 8.83 35.00 4.71
C TYR A 309 8.69 34.92 3.20
N ASP A 310 9.83 34.81 2.53
CA ASP A 310 9.85 34.51 1.11
C ASP A 310 9.36 33.07 0.86
N TYR A 311 8.81 32.83 -0.33
CA TYR A 311 8.29 31.51 -0.72
C TYR A 311 9.32 30.38 -0.54
N TRP A 312 10.60 30.66 -0.83
CA TRP A 312 11.70 29.70 -0.65
C TRP A 312 11.98 29.37 0.82
N GLU A 313 11.86 30.35 1.72
CA GLU A 313 12.02 30.12 3.15
C GLU A 313 10.90 29.23 3.69
N LEU A 314 9.66 29.46 3.23
CA LEU A 314 8.51 28.60 3.57
C LEU A 314 8.73 27.15 3.10
N ILE A 315 9.27 26.94 1.89
CA ILE A 315 9.61 25.60 1.40
C ILE A 315 10.69 24.94 2.28
N ILE A 316 11.77 25.65 2.63
CA ILE A 316 12.86 25.10 3.45
C ILE A 316 12.34 24.70 4.84
N VAL A 317 11.48 25.53 5.44
CA VAL A 317 10.84 25.22 6.74
C VAL A 317 9.95 23.98 6.59
N ALA A 318 9.12 23.90 5.55
CA ALA A 318 8.24 22.75 5.31
C ALA A 318 9.03 21.44 5.14
N VAL A 319 10.11 21.46 4.34
CA VAL A 319 10.99 20.30 4.15
C VAL A 319 11.65 19.89 5.47
N SER A 320 12.15 20.84 6.25
CA SER A 320 12.75 20.59 7.57
C SER A 320 11.76 19.94 8.53
N VAL A 321 10.51 20.42 8.58
CA VAL A 321 9.44 19.85 9.40
C VAL A 321 9.09 18.42 8.96
N ILE A 322 8.99 18.16 7.66
CA ILE A 322 8.74 16.82 7.12
C ILE A 322 9.87 15.85 7.51
N CYS A 323 11.13 16.27 7.38
CA CYS A 323 12.28 15.48 7.80
C CYS A 323 12.24 15.16 9.30
N LEU A 324 11.89 16.12 10.15
CA LEU A 324 11.74 15.91 11.58
C LEU A 324 10.62 14.91 11.90
N ILE A 325 9.47 15.04 11.25
CA ILE A 325 8.34 14.11 11.39
C ILE A 325 8.77 12.68 11.03
N LEU A 326 9.54 12.51 9.94
CA LEU A 326 10.06 11.21 9.52
C LEU A 326 11.00 10.59 10.57
N ILE A 327 11.89 11.39 11.16
CA ILE A 327 12.81 10.90 12.22
C ILE A 327 12.02 10.45 13.45
N ILE A 328 11.05 11.26 13.91
CA ILE A 328 10.18 10.93 15.03
C ILE A 328 9.42 9.63 14.74
N PHE A 329 8.89 9.47 13.53
CA PHE A 329 8.19 8.27 13.11
C PHE A 329 9.06 7.02 13.21
N ILE A 330 10.30 7.08 12.71
CA ILE A 330 11.26 5.96 12.78
C ILE A 330 11.56 5.58 14.23
N GLN A 331 11.80 6.57 15.12
CA GLN A 331 12.07 6.30 16.53
C GLN A 331 10.87 5.67 17.25
N ILE A 332 9.66 6.11 16.90
CA ILE A 332 8.43 5.55 17.46
C ILE A 332 8.23 4.11 17.01
N GLU A 333 8.43 3.81 15.71
CA GLU A 333 8.36 2.45 15.20
C GLU A 333 9.32 1.51 15.95
N GLN A 334 10.56 1.97 16.20
CA GLN A 334 11.54 1.22 16.98
C GLN A 334 11.08 0.97 18.43
N LYS A 335 10.50 1.98 19.10
CA LYS A 335 9.94 1.82 20.46
C LYS A 335 8.74 0.86 20.48
N CYS A 336 7.86 0.91 19.47
CA CYS A 336 6.74 -0.02 19.34
C CYS A 336 7.22 -1.46 19.17
N GLN A 337 8.29 -1.70 18.39
CA GLN A 337 8.90 -3.03 18.26
C GLN A 337 9.44 -3.53 19.60
N GLN A 338 10.18 -2.70 20.34
CA GLN A 338 10.70 -3.07 21.66
C GLN A 338 9.60 -3.40 22.67
N ARG A 339 8.52 -2.62 22.69
CA ARG A 339 7.36 -2.90 23.57
C ARG A 339 6.65 -4.20 23.21
N ALA A 340 6.57 -4.53 21.92
CA ALA A 340 6.00 -5.79 21.47
C ALA A 340 6.86 -6.98 21.89
N ASP A 341 8.19 -6.87 21.78
CA ASP A 341 9.13 -7.89 22.30
C ASP A 341 8.96 -8.06 23.81
N GLU A 342 8.95 -6.96 24.58
CA GLU A 342 8.74 -6.99 26.05
C GLU A 342 7.39 -7.59 26.44
N PHE A 343 6.34 -7.34 25.65
CA PHE A 343 5.05 -7.95 25.85
C PHE A 343 5.12 -9.47 25.58
N ALA A 344 5.76 -9.88 24.48
CA ALA A 344 5.94 -11.29 24.15
C ALA A 344 6.68 -12.04 25.26
N ILE A 345 7.81 -11.48 25.72
CA ILE A 345 8.64 -12.02 26.80
C ILE A 345 7.83 -12.18 28.10
N ARG A 346 7.08 -11.16 28.50
CA ARG A 346 6.21 -11.23 29.69
C ARG A 346 5.13 -12.28 29.56
N LYS A 347 4.58 -12.46 28.35
CA LYS A 347 3.48 -13.40 28.11
C LYS A 347 3.93 -14.85 28.10
N ILE A 348 5.07 -15.16 27.46
CA ILE A 348 5.51 -16.55 27.27
C ILE A 348 6.61 -16.97 28.25
N GLY A 349 7.23 -16.03 28.97
CA GLY A 349 8.37 -16.25 29.86
C GLY A 349 9.71 -16.06 29.15
N ILE A 350 10.72 -15.59 29.89
CA ILE A 350 12.07 -15.29 29.38
C ILE A 350 12.72 -16.53 28.77
N ASP A 351 12.66 -17.69 29.44
CA ASP A 351 13.29 -18.92 28.94
C ASP A 351 12.71 -19.40 27.62
N ASN A 352 11.38 -19.34 27.48
CA ASN A 352 10.69 -19.69 26.24
C ASN A 352 10.99 -18.68 25.12
N ALA A 353 11.12 -17.40 25.46
CA ALA A 353 11.53 -16.38 24.50
C ALA A 353 12.97 -16.60 24.03
N ILE A 354 13.91 -16.87 24.93
CA ILE A 354 15.30 -17.20 24.58
C ILE A 354 15.34 -18.44 23.70
N LYS A 355 14.61 -19.50 24.04
CA LYS A 355 14.54 -20.73 23.24
C LYS A 355 14.01 -20.46 21.84
N ALA A 356 12.92 -19.70 21.70
CA ALA A 356 12.38 -19.32 20.40
C ALA A 356 13.37 -18.48 19.58
N LEU A 357 14.06 -17.53 20.20
CA LEU A 357 15.08 -16.69 19.55
C LEU A 357 16.33 -17.49 19.16
N GLN A 358 16.73 -18.48 19.96
CA GLN A 358 17.83 -19.39 19.63
C GLN A 358 17.47 -20.26 18.42
N GLU A 359 16.26 -20.80 18.38
CA GLU A 359 15.76 -21.52 17.22
C GLU A 359 15.66 -20.58 15.99
N LEU A 360 15.29 -19.31 16.18
CA LEU A 360 15.29 -18.29 15.12
C LEU A 360 16.69 -17.99 14.57
N ALA A 361 17.69 -17.93 15.45
CA ALA A 361 19.06 -17.57 15.11
C ALA A 361 19.90 -18.72 14.55
N TYR A 362 19.68 -19.93 15.07
CA TYR A 362 20.56 -21.09 14.86
C TYR A 362 19.81 -22.35 14.40
N GLY A 363 18.48 -22.36 14.47
CA GLY A 363 17.68 -23.49 14.02
C GLY A 363 17.62 -23.59 12.49
N ASP A 364 17.26 -24.78 12.00
CA ASP A 364 17.05 -25.02 10.57
C ASP A 364 15.68 -24.50 10.12
N ILE A 365 15.58 -23.17 10.03
CA ILE A 365 14.37 -22.51 9.54
C ILE A 365 14.52 -22.30 8.04
N MET A 366 13.49 -22.65 7.30
CA MET A 366 13.43 -22.53 5.84
C MET A 366 13.32 -21.08 5.33
N LEU A 367 13.79 -20.08 6.08
CA LEU A 367 13.85 -18.68 5.63
C LEU A 367 14.86 -18.51 4.48
N PRO A 368 14.63 -17.60 3.52
CA PRO A 368 15.63 -17.32 2.49
C PRO A 368 16.93 -16.77 3.10
N GLU A 369 18.10 -17.18 2.58
CA GLU A 369 19.41 -16.83 3.15
C GLU A 369 19.62 -15.33 3.39
N LYS A 370 19.21 -14.50 2.43
CA LYS A 370 19.26 -13.02 2.53
C LYS A 370 18.59 -12.49 3.81
N TYR A 371 17.56 -13.17 4.31
CA TYR A 371 16.82 -12.77 5.52
C TYR A 371 17.26 -13.53 6.76
N LYS A 372 17.82 -14.75 6.62
CA LYS A 372 18.40 -15.52 7.73
C LYS A 372 19.41 -14.68 8.53
N TYR A 373 20.34 -14.01 7.86
CA TYR A 373 21.35 -13.19 8.53
C TYR A 373 20.73 -12.04 9.34
N ARG A 374 19.74 -11.34 8.77
CA ARG A 374 19.05 -10.23 9.46
C ARG A 374 18.36 -10.71 10.73
N TYR A 375 17.56 -11.77 10.63
CA TYR A 375 16.82 -12.33 11.78
C TYR A 375 17.76 -12.89 12.83
N ARG A 376 18.85 -13.57 12.42
CA ARG A 376 19.89 -14.05 13.33
C ARG A 376 20.52 -12.91 14.13
N THR A 377 20.95 -11.85 13.47
CA THR A 377 21.58 -10.71 14.16
C THR A 377 20.62 -10.03 15.14
N GLN A 378 19.34 -9.90 14.78
CA GLN A 378 18.32 -9.35 15.68
C GLN A 378 18.07 -10.26 16.89
N ALA A 379 17.92 -11.56 16.65
CA ALA A 379 17.68 -12.54 17.71
C ALA A 379 18.87 -12.63 18.69
N ILE A 380 20.12 -12.63 18.19
CA ILE A 380 21.32 -12.64 19.04
C ILE A 380 21.37 -11.40 19.94
N LYS A 381 21.17 -10.19 19.38
CA LYS A 381 21.14 -8.96 20.16
C LYS A 381 20.08 -8.97 21.26
N LEU A 382 18.92 -9.57 20.99
CA LEU A 382 17.84 -9.67 21.97
C LEU A 382 18.17 -10.70 23.06
N ILE A 383 18.76 -11.85 22.70
CA ILE A 383 19.22 -12.85 23.66
C ILE A 383 20.28 -12.26 24.59
N GLU A 384 21.28 -11.53 24.07
CA GLU A 384 22.31 -10.88 24.88
C GLU A 384 21.72 -9.91 25.91
N ARG A 385 20.75 -9.08 25.48
CA ARG A 385 20.03 -8.17 26.39
C ARG A 385 19.23 -8.91 27.46
N LEU A 386 18.63 -10.05 27.12
CA LEU A 386 17.83 -10.82 28.07
C LEU A 386 18.68 -11.55 29.09
N LYS A 387 19.89 -11.99 28.72
CA LYS A 387 20.85 -12.62 29.66
C LYS A 387 21.48 -11.65 30.66
N GLN A 388 21.37 -10.34 30.43
CA GLN A 388 21.87 -9.29 31.32
C GLN A 388 20.83 -8.83 32.36
N LYS A 389 19.57 -9.28 32.23
CA LYS A 389 18.49 -9.05 33.20
C LYS A 389 18.30 -10.29 34.05
#